data_AF-A0A9D6W4V9-F1
#
_entry.id   AF-A0A9D6W4V9-F1
#
_cell.length_a   1.000
_cell.length_b   1.000
_cell.length_c   1.000
_cell.angle_alpha   90.00
_cell.angle_beta   90.00
_cell.angle_gamma   90.00
#
_symmetry.space_group_name_H-M   'P 1'
#
loop_
_entity.id
_entity.type
_entity.pdbx_description
1 polymer ?
#
loop_
_entity_poly.entity_id
_entity_poly.type
_entity_poly.pdbx_seq_one_letter_code
_entity_poly.pdbx_strand_id
1 'polypeptide(L)'
;MIKNFVLDTNVLLHDPNALFKFQDNRVIVPITVIEELDHFKKDLNMLGRNARTVSKFIDKLRVTGSLSEGVPIDNGGTLRVAFGGEGSSLLPAELYGEKKDNHILAVALSVRAREKDVPVVVISKDTNLRIKADSLGLRAEDYESGRVEIEELYRGFREVEVGKSWIDAFYAGAESAPPEG
;
A
#
# COMPACT_ATOMS: atom_id res chain seq x y z
N MET A 1 -0.62 -0.64 16.67
CA MET A 1 -0.80 -2.11 16.64
C MET A 1 -0.58 -2.55 15.20
N ILE A 2 0.31 -3.50 14.96
CA ILE A 2 0.64 -3.99 13.61
C ILE A 2 -0.56 -4.70 12.98
N LYS A 3 -0.80 -4.42 11.70
CA LYS A 3 -1.83 -5.04 10.84
C LYS A 3 -1.20 -5.61 9.57
N ASN A 4 -1.92 -6.54 8.96
CA ASN A 4 -1.64 -7.11 7.64
C ASN A 4 -2.57 -6.46 6.60
N PHE A 5 -2.01 -5.68 5.68
CA PHE A 5 -2.74 -5.04 4.58
C PHE A 5 -2.54 -5.83 3.28
N VAL A 6 -3.63 -6.38 2.74
CA VAL A 6 -3.62 -7.11 1.46
C VAL A 6 -4.11 -6.18 0.37
N LEU A 7 -3.27 -5.89 -0.63
CA LEU A 7 -3.56 -4.88 -1.64
C LEU A 7 -4.17 -5.47 -2.92
N ASP A 8 -5.11 -4.75 -3.49
CA ASP A 8 -5.65 -4.95 -4.84
C ASP A 8 -4.76 -4.28 -5.92
N THR A 9 -4.81 -4.78 -7.15
CA THR A 9 -4.10 -4.23 -8.30
C THR A 9 -4.53 -2.80 -8.61
N ASN A 10 -5.83 -2.49 -8.54
CA ASN A 10 -6.33 -1.15 -8.86
C ASN A 10 -5.76 -0.07 -7.93
N VAL A 11 -5.46 -0.44 -6.68
CA VAL A 11 -4.78 0.45 -5.72
C VAL A 11 -3.41 0.87 -6.28
N LEU A 12 -2.60 -0.11 -6.70
CA LEU A 12 -1.25 0.10 -7.21
C LEU A 12 -1.22 0.76 -8.59
N LEU A 13 -2.20 0.47 -9.44
CA LEU A 13 -2.34 1.10 -10.76
C LEU A 13 -2.72 2.58 -10.67
N HIS A 14 -3.49 2.96 -9.66
CA HIS A 14 -3.84 4.37 -9.45
C HIS A 14 -2.80 5.12 -8.61
N ASP A 15 -2.14 4.46 -7.68
CA ASP A 15 -1.11 5.04 -6.83
C ASP A 15 0.06 4.08 -6.60
N PRO A 16 1.19 4.28 -7.31
CA PRO A 16 2.35 3.40 -7.16
C PRO A 16 3.00 3.49 -5.79
N ASN A 17 2.77 4.56 -5.03
CA ASN A 17 3.33 4.76 -3.69
C ASN A 17 2.49 4.10 -2.59
N ALA A 18 1.33 3.51 -2.93
CA ALA A 18 0.49 2.80 -1.98
C ALA A 18 1.27 1.77 -1.15
N LEU A 19 2.26 1.11 -1.76
CA LEU A 19 3.15 0.14 -1.08
C LEU A 19 3.82 0.69 0.19
N PHE A 20 3.95 2.01 0.33
CA PHE A 20 4.66 2.67 1.42
C PHE A 20 3.74 3.51 2.33
N LYS A 21 2.43 3.49 2.10
CA LYS A 21 1.46 4.36 2.80
C LYS A 21 0.81 3.73 4.05
N PHE A 22 1.28 2.55 4.45
CA PHE A 22 0.71 1.80 5.57
C PHE A 22 1.55 1.89 6.85
N GLN A 23 2.30 2.98 7.07
CA GLN A 23 3.14 3.19 8.27
C GLN A 23 4.05 1.97 8.55
N ASP A 24 4.16 1.54 9.81
CA ASP A 24 4.97 0.40 10.27
C ASP A 24 4.31 -0.98 10.02
N ASN A 25 3.22 -1.03 9.25
CA ASN A 25 2.44 -2.25 9.06
C ASN A 25 2.99 -3.16 7.96
N ARG A 26 2.43 -4.37 7.88
CA ARG A 26 2.82 -5.39 6.90
C ARG A 26 1.98 -5.25 5.64
N VAL A 27 2.63 -4.98 4.51
CA VAL A 27 2.02 -4.89 3.20
C VAL A 27 2.19 -6.22 2.47
N ILE A 28 1.08 -6.77 2.00
CA ILE A 28 1.01 -8.08 1.35
C ILE A 28 0.46 -7.87 -0.06
N VAL A 29 1.26 -8.21 -1.05
CA VAL A 29 0.88 -8.13 -2.46
C VAL A 29 0.59 -9.55 -2.96
N PRO A 30 -0.66 -9.89 -3.29
CA PRO A 30 -0.97 -11.18 -3.91
C PRO A 30 -0.18 -11.37 -5.21
N ILE A 31 0.29 -12.59 -5.49
CA ILE A 31 1.05 -12.86 -6.72
C ILE A 31 0.26 -12.50 -7.99
N THR A 32 -1.06 -12.68 -7.97
CA THR A 32 -1.96 -12.31 -9.08
C THR A 32 -1.88 -10.81 -9.38
N VAL A 33 -1.65 -9.97 -8.38
CA VAL A 33 -1.45 -8.52 -8.60
C VAL A 33 -0.17 -8.26 -9.40
N ILE A 34 0.90 -9.03 -9.16
CA ILE A 34 2.15 -8.93 -9.93
C ILE A 34 1.92 -9.30 -11.40
N GLU A 35 1.16 -10.36 -11.66
CA GLU A 35 0.80 -10.80 -13.01
C GLU A 35 -0.03 -9.74 -13.76
N GLU A 36 -0.96 -9.09 -13.07
CA GLU A 36 -1.74 -8.01 -13.66
C GLU A 36 -0.91 -6.77 -13.94
N LEU A 37 -0.03 -6.37 -13.02
CA LEU A 37 0.89 -5.26 -13.26
C LEU A 37 1.74 -5.52 -14.50
N ASP A 38 2.19 -6.76 -14.73
CA ASP A 38 2.94 -7.11 -15.93
C ASP A 38 2.12 -6.94 -17.23
N HIS A 39 0.83 -7.31 -17.18
CA HIS A 39 -0.09 -7.05 -18.28
C HIS A 39 -0.21 -5.55 -18.59
N PHE A 40 -0.43 -4.72 -17.56
CA PHE A 40 -0.60 -3.27 -17.71
C PHE A 40 0.66 -2.53 -18.15
N LYS A 41 1.87 -3.09 -17.97
CA LYS A 41 3.12 -2.46 -18.47
C LYS A 41 3.12 -2.19 -19.96
N LYS A 42 2.30 -2.89 -20.74
CA LYS A 42 2.18 -2.73 -22.20
C LYS A 42 1.44 -1.44 -22.57
N ASP A 43 0.68 -0.88 -21.64
CA ASP A 43 -0.08 0.34 -21.87
C ASP A 43 0.82 1.58 -21.92
N LEU A 44 0.47 2.48 -22.84
CA LEU A 44 1.14 3.78 -23.03
C LEU A 44 0.53 4.90 -22.19
N ASN A 45 -0.53 4.61 -21.44
CA ASN A 45 -1.26 5.55 -20.59
C ASN A 45 -0.64 5.65 -19.17
N MET A 46 -1.32 6.41 -18.29
CA MET A 46 -0.93 6.57 -16.90
C MET A 46 -0.91 5.26 -16.10
N LEU A 47 -1.87 4.35 -16.33
CA LEU A 47 -1.93 3.06 -15.65
C LEU A 47 -0.68 2.22 -15.98
N GLY A 48 -0.27 2.16 -17.25
CA GLY A 48 0.94 1.46 -17.64
C GLY A 48 2.22 2.10 -17.11
N ARG A 49 2.26 3.45 -16.98
CA ARG A 49 3.36 4.14 -16.28
C ARG A 49 3.42 3.72 -14.80
N ASN A 50 2.30 3.71 -14.11
CA ASN A 50 2.22 3.33 -12.71
C ASN A 50 2.60 1.85 -12.51
N ALA A 51 2.12 0.94 -13.36
CA ALA A 51 2.50 -0.47 -13.32
C ALA A 51 4.01 -0.69 -13.45
N ARG A 52 4.67 0.04 -14.36
CA ARG A 52 6.14 0.04 -14.49
C ARG A 52 6.83 0.57 -13.24
N THR A 53 6.32 1.64 -12.64
CA THR A 53 6.86 2.21 -11.39
C THR A 53 6.77 1.22 -10.23
N VAL A 54 5.60 0.63 -9.99
CA VAL A 54 5.38 -0.40 -8.96
C VAL A 54 6.33 -1.58 -9.16
N SER A 55 6.45 -2.06 -10.40
CA SER A 55 7.35 -3.17 -10.72
C SER A 55 8.81 -2.83 -10.43
N LYS A 56 9.25 -1.59 -10.69
CA LYS A 56 10.61 -1.13 -10.31
C LYS A 56 10.80 -1.09 -8.80
N PHE A 57 9.79 -0.72 -8.02
CA PHE A 57 9.87 -0.76 -6.56
C PHE A 57 10.03 -2.18 -6.04
N ILE A 58 9.19 -3.10 -6.51
CA ILE A 58 9.24 -4.52 -6.12
C ILE A 58 10.57 -5.16 -6.56
N ASP A 59 11.07 -4.80 -7.75
CA ASP A 59 12.36 -5.29 -8.27
C ASP A 59 13.53 -4.87 -7.37
N LYS A 60 13.57 -3.61 -6.93
CA LYS A 60 14.58 -3.12 -5.98
C LYS A 60 14.50 -3.85 -4.64
N LEU A 61 13.29 -4.03 -4.12
CA LEU A 61 13.04 -4.71 -2.85
C LEU A 61 13.43 -6.20 -2.88
N ARG A 62 13.34 -6.86 -4.04
CA ARG A 62 13.82 -8.24 -4.21
C ARG A 62 15.33 -8.38 -3.99
N VAL A 63 16.10 -7.33 -4.24
CA VAL A 63 17.57 -7.35 -4.07
C VAL A 63 17.96 -7.24 -2.59
N THR A 64 17.09 -6.69 -1.75
CA THR A 64 17.36 -6.49 -0.31
C THR A 64 16.94 -7.67 0.56
N GLY A 65 16.23 -8.67 0.01
CA GLY A 65 15.83 -9.87 0.74
C GLY A 65 14.77 -10.71 0.04
N SER A 66 14.23 -11.69 0.76
CA SER A 66 13.22 -12.61 0.23
C SER A 66 11.81 -11.99 0.28
N LEU A 67 11.23 -11.69 -0.89
CA LEU A 67 9.86 -11.17 -0.97
C LEU A 67 8.81 -12.14 -0.44
N SER A 68 9.06 -13.46 -0.41
CA SER A 68 8.10 -14.43 0.16
C SER A 68 8.09 -14.41 1.68
N GLU A 69 9.23 -14.09 2.32
CA GLU A 69 9.36 -13.98 3.77
C GLU A 69 8.99 -12.57 4.26
N GLY A 70 9.15 -11.58 3.37
CA GLY A 70 8.92 -10.18 3.63
C GLY A 70 10.22 -9.42 3.80
N VAL A 71 10.29 -8.26 3.15
CA VAL A 71 11.46 -7.37 3.20
C VAL A 71 11.10 -6.07 3.93
N PRO A 72 12.01 -5.52 4.74
CA PRO A 72 11.81 -4.21 5.35
C PRO A 72 11.62 -3.13 4.29
N ILE A 73 10.76 -2.16 4.57
CA ILE A 73 10.57 -0.94 3.79
C ILE A 73 10.84 0.28 4.68
N ASP A 74 11.21 1.41 4.07
CA ASP A 74 11.80 2.57 4.74
C ASP A 74 10.95 3.19 5.86
N ASN A 75 9.65 2.92 5.88
CA ASN A 75 8.69 3.42 6.88
C ASN A 75 8.59 2.53 8.14
N GLY A 76 9.47 1.53 8.29
CA GLY A 76 9.48 0.60 9.43
C GLY A 76 8.55 -0.62 9.25
N GLY A 77 7.77 -0.67 8.18
CA GLY A 77 6.93 -1.80 7.83
C GLY A 77 7.68 -2.88 7.06
N THR A 78 6.93 -3.87 6.57
CA THR A 78 7.45 -4.90 5.66
C THR A 78 6.59 -5.05 4.42
N LEU A 79 7.19 -5.45 3.31
CA LEU A 79 6.51 -5.82 2.08
C LEU A 79 6.78 -7.27 1.76
N ARG A 80 5.73 -8.06 1.51
CA ARG A 80 5.85 -9.44 1.02
C ARG A 80 4.92 -9.74 -0.14
N VAL A 81 5.31 -10.67 -0.98
CA VAL A 81 4.49 -11.24 -2.05
C VAL A 81 3.96 -12.60 -1.59
N ALA A 82 2.65 -12.82 -1.69
CA ALA A 82 2.00 -14.01 -1.14
C ALA A 82 1.13 -14.74 -2.16
N PHE A 83 1.02 -16.07 -1.98
CA PHE A 83 0.14 -16.95 -2.74
C PHE A 83 -1.10 -17.29 -1.93
N GLY A 84 -2.22 -17.55 -2.62
CA GLY A 84 -3.49 -17.93 -1.99
C GLY A 84 -3.36 -19.18 -1.10
N GLY A 85 -2.55 -20.16 -1.52
CA GLY A 85 -2.24 -21.36 -0.72
C GLY A 85 -3.48 -22.02 -0.13
N GLU A 86 -3.46 -22.29 1.19
CA GLU A 86 -4.59 -22.85 1.95
C GLU A 86 -5.82 -21.94 1.97
N GLY A 87 -5.68 -20.65 1.70
CA GLY A 87 -6.82 -19.75 1.62
C GLY A 87 -7.75 -20.04 0.45
N SER A 88 -7.26 -20.71 -0.61
CA SER A 88 -8.11 -21.12 -1.73
C SER A 88 -9.15 -22.17 -1.33
N SER A 89 -8.85 -23.05 -0.37
CA SER A 89 -9.80 -24.05 0.14
C SER A 89 -10.76 -23.49 1.19
N LEU A 90 -10.53 -22.26 1.66
CA LEU A 90 -11.42 -21.54 2.57
C LEU A 90 -12.48 -20.70 1.83
N LEU A 91 -12.40 -20.62 0.50
CA LEU A 91 -13.41 -19.93 -0.31
C LEU A 91 -14.68 -20.79 -0.43
N PRO A 92 -15.88 -20.18 -0.37
CA PRO A 92 -17.13 -20.84 -0.72
C PRO A 92 -17.16 -21.32 -2.16
N ALA A 93 -17.99 -22.32 -2.44
CA ALA A 93 -18.06 -22.92 -3.76
C ALA A 93 -18.52 -21.96 -4.87
N GLU A 94 -19.34 -20.98 -4.49
CA GLU A 94 -19.83 -19.90 -5.35
C GLU A 94 -18.71 -18.96 -5.81
N LEU A 95 -17.59 -18.94 -5.08
CA LEU A 95 -16.37 -18.21 -5.43
C LEU A 95 -15.28 -19.12 -5.98
N TYR A 96 -15.55 -20.40 -6.27
CA TYR A 96 -14.61 -21.23 -7.01
C TYR A 96 -14.53 -20.82 -8.48
N GLY A 97 -13.31 -20.67 -9.00
CA GLY A 97 -13.01 -20.29 -10.37
C GLY A 97 -11.90 -19.24 -10.47
N GLU A 98 -11.40 -19.03 -11.69
CA GLU A 98 -10.31 -18.08 -11.99
C GLU A 98 -10.81 -16.63 -12.08
N LYS A 99 -11.32 -16.08 -10.97
CA LYS A 99 -11.46 -14.63 -10.85
C LYS A 99 -10.31 -14.10 -10.01
N LYS A 100 -9.60 -13.11 -10.54
CA LYS A 100 -8.44 -12.45 -9.90
C LYS A 100 -8.77 -11.99 -8.47
N ASP A 101 -9.96 -11.43 -8.27
CA ASP A 101 -10.54 -11.12 -6.95
C ASP A 101 -10.43 -12.27 -5.94
N ASN A 102 -10.75 -13.50 -6.38
CA ASN A 102 -10.76 -14.67 -5.51
C ASN A 102 -9.34 -15.02 -5.04
N HIS A 103 -8.32 -14.79 -5.87
CA HIS A 103 -6.92 -14.97 -5.45
C HIS A 103 -6.50 -13.95 -4.38
N ILE A 104 -6.95 -12.69 -4.50
CA ILE A 104 -6.71 -11.67 -3.48
C ILE A 104 -7.37 -12.08 -2.16
N LEU A 105 -8.63 -12.51 -2.22
CA LEU A 105 -9.38 -12.99 -1.04
C LEU A 105 -8.76 -14.26 -0.44
N ALA A 106 -8.30 -15.20 -1.27
CA ALA A 106 -7.59 -16.39 -0.82
C ALA A 106 -6.31 -16.03 -0.06
N VAL A 107 -5.52 -15.07 -0.56
CA VAL A 107 -4.34 -14.57 0.17
C VAL A 107 -4.75 -14.02 1.54
N ALA A 108 -5.77 -13.17 1.60
CA ALA A 108 -6.24 -12.60 2.86
C ALA A 108 -6.73 -13.67 3.86
N LEU A 109 -7.47 -14.68 3.39
CA LEU A 109 -7.91 -15.81 4.20
C LEU A 109 -6.75 -16.66 4.71
N SER A 110 -5.78 -16.95 3.85
CA SER A 110 -4.56 -17.69 4.18
C SER A 110 -3.75 -17.00 5.27
N VAL A 111 -3.57 -15.68 5.13
CA VAL A 111 -2.88 -14.85 6.13
C VAL A 111 -3.65 -14.84 7.45
N ARG A 112 -4.97 -14.66 7.42
CA ARG A 112 -5.81 -14.69 8.63
C ARG A 112 -5.75 -16.04 9.35
N ALA A 113 -5.66 -17.14 8.61
CA ALA A 113 -5.58 -18.48 9.17
C ALA A 113 -4.22 -18.75 9.85
N ARG A 114 -3.13 -18.23 9.27
CA ARG A 114 -1.75 -18.43 9.74
C ARG A 114 -1.33 -17.46 10.84
N GLU A 115 -1.78 -16.21 10.77
CA GLU A 115 -1.37 -15.12 11.66
C GLU A 115 -2.57 -14.64 12.50
N LYS A 116 -3.09 -15.52 13.35
CA LYS A 116 -4.36 -15.32 14.08
C LYS A 116 -4.38 -14.08 14.99
N ASP A 117 -3.22 -13.63 15.45
CA ASP A 117 -3.07 -12.51 16.38
C ASP A 117 -2.88 -11.15 15.67
N VAL A 118 -2.74 -11.15 14.34
CA VAL A 118 -2.51 -9.94 13.55
C VAL A 118 -3.72 -9.66 12.66
N PRO A 119 -4.42 -8.53 12.84
CA PRO A 119 -5.58 -8.19 12.01
C PRO A 119 -5.24 -8.14 10.52
N VAL A 120 -6.13 -8.67 9.68
CA VAL A 120 -6.02 -8.63 8.22
C VAL A 120 -7.05 -7.66 7.65
N VAL A 121 -6.60 -6.76 6.78
CA VAL A 121 -7.43 -5.75 6.11
C VAL A 121 -7.17 -5.82 4.61
N VAL A 122 -8.23 -6.00 3.81
CA VAL A 122 -8.16 -5.94 2.35
C VAL A 122 -8.33 -4.49 1.91
N ILE A 123 -7.41 -3.98 1.11
CA ILE A 123 -7.44 -2.61 0.59
C ILE A 123 -7.77 -2.65 -0.89
N SER A 124 -8.90 -2.06 -1.28
CA SER A 124 -9.38 -2.08 -2.65
C SER A 124 -10.19 -0.83 -3.00
N LYS A 125 -10.11 -0.42 -4.27
CA LYS A 125 -11.01 0.59 -4.86
C LYS A 125 -12.30 -0.03 -5.40
N ASP A 126 -12.36 -1.35 -5.57
CA ASP A 126 -13.52 -2.04 -6.11
C ASP A 126 -14.51 -2.39 -5.00
N THR A 127 -15.69 -1.79 -5.05
CA THR A 127 -16.79 -2.09 -4.13
C THR A 127 -17.19 -3.56 -4.16
N ASN A 128 -17.13 -4.25 -5.31
CA ASN A 128 -17.47 -5.67 -5.41
C ASN A 128 -16.47 -6.54 -4.65
N LEU A 129 -15.17 -6.23 -4.74
CA LEU A 129 -14.15 -6.97 -3.98
C LEU A 129 -14.33 -6.78 -2.48
N ARG A 130 -14.67 -5.56 -2.04
CA ARG A 130 -14.97 -5.27 -0.63
C ARG A 130 -16.22 -6.01 -0.12
N ILE A 131 -17.32 -6.00 -0.88
CA ILE A 131 -18.53 -6.76 -0.53
C ILE A 131 -18.23 -8.26 -0.40
N LYS A 132 -17.43 -8.83 -1.31
CA LYS A 132 -17.02 -10.23 -1.23
C LYS A 132 -16.17 -10.48 0.02
N ALA A 133 -15.21 -9.62 0.33
CA ALA A 133 -14.39 -9.73 1.53
C ALA A 133 -15.26 -9.72 2.80
N ASP A 134 -16.20 -8.79 2.90
CA ASP A 134 -17.13 -8.68 4.03
C ASP A 134 -17.99 -9.95 4.16
N SER A 135 -18.47 -10.52 3.05
CA SER A 135 -19.22 -11.79 3.05
C SER A 135 -18.41 -13.00 3.54
N LEU A 136 -17.07 -12.91 3.51
CA LEU A 136 -16.12 -13.91 4.02
C LEU A 136 -15.63 -13.58 5.46
N GLY A 137 -16.19 -12.54 6.07
CA GLY A 137 -15.81 -12.02 7.38
C GLY A 137 -14.41 -11.38 7.40
N LEU A 138 -13.87 -10.99 6.23
CA LEU A 138 -12.64 -10.20 6.14
C LEU A 138 -13.00 -8.73 6.27
N ARG A 139 -12.18 -7.95 6.98
CA ARG A 139 -12.31 -6.49 6.97
C ARG A 139 -11.79 -5.97 5.63
N ALA A 140 -12.55 -5.11 4.98
CA ALA A 140 -12.11 -4.43 3.76
C ALA A 140 -12.31 -2.91 3.85
N GLU A 141 -11.38 -2.15 3.27
CA GLU A 141 -11.37 -0.69 3.30
C GLU A 141 -11.15 -0.11 1.90
N ASP A 142 -11.73 1.08 1.68
CA ASP A 142 -11.48 1.83 0.44
C ASP A 142 -10.04 2.32 0.38
N TYR A 143 -9.46 2.32 -0.81
CA TYR A 143 -8.26 3.10 -1.08
C TYR A 143 -8.64 4.48 -1.64
N GLU A 144 -9.27 5.31 -0.82
CA GLU A 144 -9.30 6.74 -1.06
C GLU A 144 -8.02 7.36 -0.49
N SER A 145 -7.25 8.01 -1.36
CA SER A 145 -6.10 8.83 -1.01
C SER A 145 -6.54 9.99 -0.12
N GLY A 146 -6.69 9.74 1.18
CA GLY A 146 -7.11 10.73 2.17
C GLY A 146 -7.63 10.20 3.51
N ARG A 147 -7.81 8.89 3.71
CA ARG A 147 -8.30 8.33 4.99
C ARG A 147 -7.62 7.02 5.42
N VAL A 148 -6.31 6.90 5.22
CA VAL A 148 -5.55 6.22 6.29
C VAL A 148 -5.63 7.20 7.45
N GLU A 149 -6.05 6.77 8.64
CA GLU A 149 -6.03 7.62 9.84
C GLU A 149 -4.61 8.16 10.01
N ILE A 150 -4.47 9.39 9.54
CA ILE A 150 -3.32 10.25 9.74
C ILE A 150 -3.47 10.73 11.18
N GLU A 151 -3.06 9.92 12.14
CA GLU A 151 -2.72 10.45 13.46
C GLU A 151 -1.27 10.97 13.48
N GLU A 152 -0.50 10.80 12.39
CA GLU A 152 0.90 11.19 12.34
C GLU A 152 1.33 11.76 10.96
N LEU A 153 0.61 12.76 10.41
CA LEU A 153 1.24 13.60 9.37
C LEU A 153 2.14 14.64 10.07
N TYR A 154 3.44 14.45 9.85
CA TYR A 154 4.43 15.49 9.58
C TYR A 154 3.88 16.93 9.64
N ARG A 155 4.25 17.69 10.68
CA ARG A 155 3.88 19.11 10.88
C ARG A 155 4.70 20.01 9.95
N GLY A 156 4.63 19.77 8.64
CA GLY A 156 5.51 20.32 7.59
C GLY A 156 5.45 21.84 7.37
N PHE A 157 5.10 22.62 8.37
CA PHE A 157 5.33 24.05 8.47
C PHE A 157 5.37 24.44 9.95
N ARG A 158 6.20 25.44 10.27
CA ARG A 158 6.25 26.07 11.58
C ARG A 158 6.18 27.56 11.38
N GLU A 159 5.31 28.21 12.13
CA GLU A 159 5.29 29.67 12.23
C GLU A 159 6.36 30.12 13.21
N VAL A 160 7.15 31.12 12.81
CA VAL A 160 8.17 31.74 13.66
C VAL A 160 7.94 33.23 13.63
N GLU A 161 7.83 33.83 14.80
CA GLU A 161 7.76 35.29 14.91
C GLU A 161 9.15 35.87 14.69
N VAL A 162 9.25 36.80 13.73
CA VAL A 162 10.52 37.41 13.32
C VAL A 162 10.45 38.92 13.42
N GLY A 163 11.59 39.54 13.73
CA GLY A 163 11.72 40.98 13.67
C GLY A 163 11.68 41.52 12.24
N LYS A 164 11.21 42.76 12.07
CA LYS A 164 11.13 43.45 10.78
C LYS A 164 12.43 43.38 9.97
N SER A 165 13.58 43.50 10.64
CA SER A 165 14.89 43.44 9.99
C SER A 165 15.20 42.11 9.27
N TRP A 166 14.63 40.99 9.73
CA TRP A 166 14.80 39.69 9.07
C TRP A 166 13.96 39.62 7.79
N ILE A 167 12.75 40.16 7.82
CA ILE A 167 11.85 40.26 6.66
C ILE A 167 12.50 41.13 5.57
N ASP A 168 13.02 42.30 5.95
CA ASP A 168 13.68 43.23 5.03
C ASP A 168 14.90 42.58 4.36
N ALA A 169 15.70 41.80 5.10
CA ALA A 169 16.84 41.05 4.56
C ALA A 169 16.43 39.97 3.56
N PHE A 170 15.35 39.22 3.85
CA PHE A 170 14.81 38.20 2.95
C PHE A 170 14.36 38.81 1.61
N TYR A 171 13.63 39.94 1.63
CA TYR A 171 13.20 40.61 0.41
C TYR A 171 14.35 41.20 -0.42
N ALA A 172 15.46 41.60 0.23
CA ALA A 172 16.63 42.12 -0.47
C ALA A 172 17.52 41.01 -1.08
N GLY A 173 17.63 39.86 -0.41
CA GLY A 173 18.55 38.78 -0.77
C GLY A 173 17.92 37.58 -1.49
N ALA A 174 16.59 37.53 -1.62
CA ALA A 174 15.78 36.40 -2.12
C ALA A 174 15.86 35.10 -1.28
N GLU A 175 16.83 35.00 -0.38
CA GLU A 175 17.00 33.89 0.58
C GLU A 175 17.47 34.45 1.94
N SER A 176 17.05 33.82 3.03
CA SER A 176 17.52 34.11 4.39
C SER A 176 17.50 32.83 5.22
N ALA A 177 18.48 32.65 6.10
CA ALA A 177 18.52 31.50 7.00
C ALA A 177 17.35 31.56 8.00
N PRO A 178 16.65 30.44 8.26
CA PRO A 178 15.56 30.41 9.21
C PRO A 178 16.04 30.85 10.60
N PRO A 179 15.22 31.59 11.36
CA PRO A 179 15.58 32.03 12.70
C PRO A 179 15.88 30.83 13.60
N GLU A 180 16.84 30.98 14.52
CA GLU A 180 17.12 29.94 15.50
C GLU A 180 15.91 29.76 16.43
N GLY A 181 15.33 28.57 16.37
CA GLY A 181 14.30 28.12 17.28
C GLY A 181 13.74 26.79 16.85
#